data_AF-A0A368EZD7-F1
#
_entry.id   AF-A0A368EZD7-F1
#
_cell.length_a   1.000
_cell.length_b   1.000
_cell.length_c   1.000
_cell.angle_alpha   90.00
_cell.angle_beta   90.00
_cell.angle_gamma   90.00
#
_symmetry.space_group_name_H-M   'P 1'
#
loop_
_entity.id
_entity.type
_entity.pdbx_description
1 polymer ?
#
loop_
_entity_poly.entity_id
_entity_poly.type
_entity_poly.pdbx_seq_one_letter_code
_entity_poly.pdbx_strand_id
1 'polypeptide(L)'
;MVNTVDLTVLIDQLNEGHYGIDEILVASLQVSEIFDMPGRFTAECMKGKHDIGFITRVAIWAWESDLCKSKKFRHGVCIYGIEDFSWLSRHPKIMANKAGVC
;
A
#
# COMPACT_ATOMS: atom_id res chain seq x y z
N MET A 1 13.95 4.62 -13.49
CA MET A 1 14.15 4.45 -12.03
C MET A 1 15.59 4.09 -11.71
N VAL A 2 16.07 2.90 -12.10
CA VAL A 2 17.44 2.41 -11.75
C VAL A 2 18.57 3.22 -12.41
N ASN A 3 18.33 3.79 -13.60
CA ASN A 3 19.35 4.56 -14.33
C ASN A 3 19.24 6.09 -14.11
N THR A 4 18.28 6.55 -13.32
CA THR A 4 17.96 7.98 -13.17
C THR A 4 18.30 8.55 -11.80
N VAL A 5 18.28 7.72 -10.76
CA VAL A 5 18.48 8.16 -9.37
C VAL A 5 19.37 7.14 -8.65
N ASP A 6 20.38 7.63 -7.94
CA ASP A 6 21.18 6.82 -7.02
C ASP A 6 20.45 6.69 -5.68
N LEU A 7 20.08 5.45 -5.33
CA LEU A 7 19.35 5.11 -4.11
C LEU A 7 20.23 4.43 -3.06
N THR A 8 21.54 4.30 -3.28
CA THR A 8 22.43 3.51 -2.44
C THR A 8 22.37 3.96 -0.98
N VAL A 9 22.55 5.26 -0.74
CA VAL A 9 22.51 5.84 0.62
C VAL A 9 21.15 5.62 1.29
N LEU A 10 20.05 5.79 0.56
CA LEU A 10 18.71 5.59 1.10
C LEU A 10 18.48 4.12 1.47
N ILE A 11 18.86 3.20 0.60
CA ILE A 11 18.71 1.76 0.82
C ILE A 11 19.54 1.32 2.01
N ASP A 12 20.77 1.80 2.14
CA ASP A 12 21.64 1.50 3.27
C ASP A 12 21.02 1.98 4.59
N GLN A 13 20.50 3.21 4.63
CA GLN A 13 19.80 3.75 5.80
C GLN A 13 18.54 2.96 6.16
N LEU A 14 17.73 2.58 5.17
CA LEU A 14 16.52 1.80 5.43
C LEU A 14 16.84 0.38 5.91
N ASN A 15 17.94 -0.19 5.42
CA ASN A 15 18.39 -1.52 5.82
C ASN A 15 18.85 -1.59 7.28
N GLU A 16 19.28 -0.49 7.90
CA GLU A 16 19.60 -0.44 9.34
C GLU A 16 18.36 -0.67 10.23
N GLY A 17 17.17 -0.25 9.78
CA GLY A 17 15.93 -0.36 10.53
C GLY A 17 15.26 -1.74 10.48
N HIS A 18 15.63 -2.58 9.50
CA HIS A 18 15.21 -3.98 9.28
C HIS A 18 13.70 -4.30 9.20
N TYR A 19 12.79 -3.34 9.36
CA TYR A 19 11.35 -3.61 9.47
C TYR A 19 10.52 -2.82 8.45
N GLY A 20 9.67 -3.52 7.69
CA GLY A 20 8.66 -2.91 6.81
C GLY A 20 9.24 -1.97 5.74
N ILE A 21 10.47 -2.21 5.27
CA ILE A 21 11.17 -1.33 4.32
C ILE A 21 10.36 -1.16 3.03
N ASP A 22 9.68 -2.22 2.59
CA ASP A 22 8.79 -2.22 1.42
C ASP A 22 7.55 -1.33 1.60
N GLU A 23 7.09 -1.10 2.84
CA GLU A 23 5.98 -0.20 3.16
C GLU A 23 6.40 1.29 3.15
N ILE A 24 7.71 1.56 3.26
CA ILE A 24 8.26 2.92 3.34
C ILE A 24 8.89 3.35 2.01
N LEU A 25 9.74 2.50 1.42
CA LEU A 25 10.61 2.85 0.29
C LEU A 25 9.84 3.47 -0.87
N VAL A 26 8.81 2.78 -1.38
CA VAL A 26 8.07 3.24 -2.56
C VAL A 26 7.31 4.53 -2.28
N ALA A 27 6.72 4.67 -1.08
CA ALA A 27 6.04 5.89 -0.67
C ALA A 27 7.02 7.07 -0.54
N SER A 28 8.21 6.84 0.02
CA SER A 28 9.26 7.85 0.11
C SER A 28 9.73 8.34 -1.27
N LEU A 29 9.88 7.43 -2.23
CA LEU A 29 10.26 7.80 -3.60
C LEU A 29 9.20 8.64 -4.33
N GLN A 30 7.92 8.47 -3.98
CA GLN A 30 6.81 9.20 -4.62
C GLN A 30 6.58 10.61 -4.05
N VAL A 31 7.12 10.92 -2.87
CA VAL A 31 6.84 12.21 -2.19
C VAL A 31 8.11 13.03 -1.98
N SER A 32 9.29 12.39 -1.96
CA SER A 32 10.57 13.08 -1.79
C SER A 32 10.90 13.98 -2.97
N GLU A 33 11.13 15.26 -2.69
CA GLU A 33 11.60 16.24 -3.66
C GLU A 33 13.07 16.01 -4.05
N ILE A 34 13.87 15.37 -3.17
CA ILE A 34 15.31 15.17 -3.35
C ILE A 34 15.61 14.26 -4.56
N PHE A 35 14.78 13.24 -4.76
CA PHE A 35 14.97 12.28 -5.86
C PHE A 35 14.33 12.72 -7.17
N ASP A 36 13.48 13.75 -7.12
CA ASP A 36 12.71 14.30 -8.24
C ASP A 36 12.17 13.24 -9.23
N MET A 37 11.60 12.17 -8.68
CA MET A 37 11.10 11.04 -9.48
C MET A 37 10.00 11.47 -10.46
N PRO A 38 10.03 10.99 -11.72
CA PRO A 38 8.98 11.31 -12.68
C PRO A 38 7.63 10.74 -12.24
N GLY A 39 6.58 11.56 -12.30
CA GLY A 39 5.23 11.18 -11.86
C GLY A 39 5.03 11.18 -10.34
N ARG A 40 5.95 11.77 -9.58
CA ARG A 40 5.81 11.97 -8.13
C ARG A 40 4.71 12.97 -7.78
N PHE A 41 4.32 12.96 -6.50
CA PHE A 41 3.46 13.96 -5.90
C PHE A 41 4.29 14.96 -5.08
N THR A 42 3.69 16.11 -4.75
CA THR A 42 4.26 17.03 -3.76
C THR A 42 3.91 16.57 -2.35
N ALA A 43 4.75 16.92 -1.37
CA ALA A 43 4.49 16.59 0.04
C ALA A 43 3.39 17.46 0.69
N GLU A 44 2.77 18.38 -0.07
CA GLU A 44 1.84 19.38 0.44
C GLU A 44 0.57 18.74 1.03
N CYS A 45 -0.03 17.76 0.34
CA CYS A 45 -1.21 17.06 0.83
C CYS A 45 -0.95 16.32 2.14
N MET A 46 0.23 15.68 2.26
CA MET A 46 0.63 14.98 3.49
C MET A 46 0.87 15.94 4.65
N LYS A 47 1.51 17.10 4.40
CA LYS A 47 1.68 18.17 5.41
C LYS A 47 0.34 18.70 5.92
N GLY A 48 -0.66 18.77 5.03
CA GLY A 48 -2.03 19.15 5.37
C GLY A 48 -2.87 18.06 6.02
N LYS A 49 -2.33 16.86 6.30
CA LYS A 49 -3.07 15.67 6.78
C LYS A 49 -4.24 15.25 5.87
N HIS A 50 -4.15 15.55 4.58
CA HIS A 50 -5.12 15.09 3.58
C HIS A 50 -4.60 13.77 3.00
N ASP A 51 -5.01 12.66 3.62
CA ASP A 51 -4.69 11.32 3.14
C ASP A 51 -5.59 10.97 1.95
N ILE A 52 -4.99 10.87 0.76
CA ILE A 52 -5.66 10.44 -0.46
C ILE A 52 -5.22 9.00 -0.72
N GLY A 53 -6.10 8.04 -0.43
CA GLY A 53 -5.76 6.62 -0.54
C GLY A 53 -5.40 6.18 -1.97
N PHE A 54 -4.43 5.27 -2.09
CA PHE A 54 -3.91 4.74 -3.37
C PHE A 54 -4.90 3.84 -4.11
N ILE A 55 -4.91 3.85 -5.45
CA ILE A 55 -5.81 2.98 -6.25
C ILE A 55 -5.32 1.53 -6.38
N THR A 56 -4.09 1.22 -5.96
CA THR A 56 -3.37 0.00 -6.36
C THR A 56 -3.93 -1.28 -5.74
N ARG A 57 -4.27 -1.28 -4.45
CA ARG A 57 -4.66 -2.49 -3.73
C ARG A 57 -5.71 -2.19 -2.66
N VAL A 58 -6.76 -3.00 -2.62
CA VAL A 58 -7.65 -3.10 -1.45
C VAL A 58 -7.19 -4.24 -0.55
N ALA A 59 -7.11 -3.96 0.75
CA ALA A 59 -6.94 -4.96 1.79
C ALA A 59 -7.81 -4.54 2.98
N ILE A 60 -8.59 -5.48 3.51
CA ILE A 60 -9.41 -5.26 4.70
C ILE A 60 -8.66 -5.83 5.89
N TRP A 61 -8.43 -5.00 6.90
CA TRP A 61 -7.74 -5.40 8.12
C TRP A 61 -8.70 -5.91 9.18
N ALA A 62 -8.20 -6.64 10.17
CA ALA A 62 -9.00 -7.26 11.22
C ALA A 62 -9.78 -6.24 12.07
N TRP A 63 -9.31 -4.99 12.17
CA TRP A 63 -10.05 -3.91 12.84
C TRP A 63 -11.21 -3.35 11.99
N GLU A 64 -11.31 -3.72 10.71
CA GLU A 64 -12.42 -3.42 9.80
C GLU A 64 -13.29 -4.68 9.56
N SER A 65 -13.46 -5.49 10.61
CA SER A 65 -14.03 -6.84 10.51
C SER A 65 -15.41 -6.89 9.85
N ASP A 66 -16.22 -5.84 10.02
CA ASP A 66 -17.55 -5.71 9.43
C ASP A 66 -17.55 -5.70 7.89
N LEU A 67 -16.42 -5.33 7.27
CA LEU A 67 -16.26 -5.29 5.82
C LEU A 67 -15.87 -6.65 5.24
N CYS A 68 -15.29 -7.56 6.02
CA CYS A 68 -14.87 -8.90 5.59
C CYS A 68 -16.02 -9.92 5.73
N LYS A 69 -16.78 -10.16 4.66
CA LYS A 69 -17.98 -11.01 4.71
C LYS A 69 -17.64 -12.49 4.92
N SER A 70 -16.46 -12.93 4.49
CA SER A 70 -15.98 -14.28 4.76
C SER A 70 -15.64 -14.56 6.22
N LYS A 71 -15.40 -13.51 7.01
CA LYS A 71 -14.92 -13.58 8.40
C LYS A 71 -13.62 -14.36 8.56
N LYS A 72 -12.90 -14.65 7.47
CA LYS A 72 -11.63 -15.37 7.49
C LYS A 72 -10.49 -14.37 7.48
N PHE A 73 -9.55 -14.50 8.41
CA PHE A 73 -8.38 -13.63 8.51
C PHE A 73 -7.10 -14.44 8.61
N ARG A 74 -6.01 -13.95 8.00
CA ARG A 74 -4.66 -14.51 8.18
C ARG A 74 -3.65 -13.37 8.28
N HIS A 75 -2.90 -13.36 9.38
CA HIS A 75 -1.97 -12.29 9.74
C HIS A 75 -2.65 -10.89 9.75
N GLY A 76 -3.86 -10.82 10.30
CA GLY A 76 -4.61 -9.57 10.42
C GLY A 76 -5.28 -9.06 9.15
N VAL A 77 -5.15 -9.76 8.01
CA VAL A 77 -5.76 -9.37 6.72
C VAL A 77 -6.86 -10.36 6.31
N CYS A 78 -7.98 -9.84 5.84
CA CYS A 78 -9.13 -10.61 5.34
C CYS A 78 -8.74 -11.51 4.17
N ILE A 79 -9.23 -12.75 4.19
CA ILE A 79 -9.19 -13.68 3.07
C ILE A 79 -10.55 -13.64 2.38
N TYR A 80 -10.62 -13.04 1.21
CA TYR A 80 -11.87 -12.88 0.47
C TYR A 80 -12.47 -14.23 0.05
N GLY A 81 -13.78 -14.36 0.28
CA GLY A 81 -14.62 -15.44 -0.24
C GLY A 81 -15.53 -14.96 -1.37
N ILE A 82 -16.40 -15.84 -1.87
CA ILE A 82 -17.37 -15.50 -2.94
C ILE A 82 -18.38 -14.45 -2.47
N GLU A 83 -18.67 -14.42 -1.18
CA GLU A 83 -19.50 -13.45 -0.47
C GLU A 83 -18.97 -12.01 -0.54
N ASP A 84 -17.66 -11.83 -0.75
CA ASP A 84 -17.02 -10.51 -0.87
C ASP A 84 -17.05 -9.97 -2.31
N PHE A 85 -17.30 -10.83 -3.32
CA PHE A 85 -17.12 -10.48 -4.74
C PHE A 85 -18.03 -9.36 -5.22
N SER A 86 -19.27 -9.31 -4.76
CA SER A 86 -20.22 -8.26 -5.13
C SER A 86 -19.70 -6.87 -4.72
N TRP A 87 -19.10 -6.77 -3.53
CA TRP A 87 -18.48 -5.53 -3.05
C TRP A 87 -17.17 -5.23 -3.80
N LEU A 88 -16.29 -6.23 -3.95
CA LEU A 88 -15.02 -6.09 -4.65
C LEU A 88 -15.20 -5.61 -6.10
N SER A 89 -16.22 -6.12 -6.81
CA SER A 89 -16.50 -5.76 -8.21
C SER A 89 -16.84 -4.29 -8.43
N ARG A 90 -17.26 -3.58 -7.37
CA ARG A 90 -17.63 -2.16 -7.39
C ARG A 90 -16.56 -1.27 -6.77
N HIS A 91 -15.51 -1.87 -6.22
CA HIS A 91 -14.48 -1.13 -5.52
C HIS A 91 -13.54 -0.45 -6.53
N PRO A 92 -13.13 0.81 -6.32
CA PRO A 92 -12.35 1.55 -7.31
C PRO A 92 -10.87 1.10 -7.39
N LYS A 93 -10.45 0.17 -6.53
CA LYS A 93 -9.07 -0.32 -6.48
C LYS A 93 -8.86 -1.39 -7.55
N ILE A 94 -7.68 -1.41 -8.16
CA ILE A 94 -7.39 -2.28 -9.31
C ILE A 94 -7.09 -3.74 -8.93
N MET A 95 -6.67 -3.99 -7.69
CA MET A 95 -6.34 -5.33 -7.19
C MET A 95 -6.84 -5.52 -5.76
N ALA A 96 -7.13 -6.76 -5.38
CA ALA A 96 -7.57 -7.15 -4.04
C ALA A 96 -6.59 -8.10 -3.37
N ASN A 97 -6.33 -7.92 -2.08
CA ASN A 97 -5.57 -8.84 -1.25
C ASN A 97 -6.26 -9.08 0.11
N LYS A 98 -6.47 -10.33 0.56
CA LYS A 98 -5.93 -11.59 0.03
C LYS A 98 -7.03 -12.51 -0.52
N ALA A 99 -6.76 -13.17 -1.63
CA ALA A 99 -7.57 -14.30 -2.08
C ALA A 99 -6.97 -15.61 -1.53
N GLY A 100 -7.79 -16.49 -0.97
CA GLY A 100 -7.38 -17.80 -0.50
C GLY A 100 -8.22 -18.88 -1.16
N VAL A 101 -7.56 -19.89 -1.71
CA VAL A 101 -8.23 -21.14 -2.09
C VAL A 101 -8.23 -22.03 -0.86
N CYS A 102 -9.41 -22.50 -0.45
CA CYS A 102 -9.53 -23.53 0.58
C CYS A 102 -9.08 -24.89 0.03
#